data_AF-A0A0C2FDX3-F1
#
_entry.id   AF-A0A0C2FDX3-F1
#
_cell.length_a   1.000
_cell.length_b   1.000
_cell.length_c   1.000
_cell.angle_alpha   90.00
_cell.angle_beta   90.00
_cell.angle_gamma   90.00
#
_symmetry.space_group_name_H-M   'P 1'
#
loop_
_entity.id
_entity.type
_entity.pdbx_description
1 polymer ?
#
loop_
_entity_poly.entity_id
_entity_poly.type
_entity_poly.pdbx_seq_one_letter_code
_entity_poly.pdbx_strand_id
1 'polypeptide(L)' 'MQQWFVEKHGAVPGLVFIKVIHGLSSLFTDLIDFDDALNMQAAQLWSTNREQFTHRAREYIAKYCERR' A
#
# COMPACT_ATOMS: atom_id res chain seq x y z
N MET A 1 -21.42 -15.56 0.84
CA MET A 1 -21.95 -14.35 1.52
C MET A 1 -21.12 -13.10 1.16
N GLN A 2 -20.68 -12.94 -0.09
CA GLN A 2 -19.89 -11.77 -0.55
C GLN A 2 -20.41 -11.15 -1.86
N GLN A 3 -21.23 -11.87 -2.63
CA GLN A 3 -21.79 -11.39 -3.90
C GLN A 3 -22.96 -10.40 -3.70
N TRP A 4 -23.67 -10.44 -2.57
CA TRP A 4 -24.91 -9.66 -2.35
C TRP A 4 -24.69 -8.20 -1.90
N PHE A 5 -23.47 -7.85 -1.47
CA PHE A 5 -23.21 -6.51 -0.91
C PHE A 5 -22.95 -5.45 -1.99
N VAL A 6 -22.57 -5.87 -3.20
CA VAL A 6 -22.25 -4.98 -4.32
C VAL A 6 -23.52 -4.45 -5.02
N GLU A 7 -24.60 -5.23 -5.06
CA GLU A 7 -25.81 -4.85 -5.81
C GLU A 7 -26.71 -3.84 -5.09
N LYS A 8 -26.73 -3.82 -3.75
CA LYS A 8 -27.73 -3.02 -3.00
C LYS A 8 -27.27 -1.62 -2.57
N HIS A 9 -25.97 -1.36 -2.63
CA HIS A 9 -25.39 -0.07 -2.26
C HIS A 9 -24.62 0.48 -3.45
N GLY A 10 -25.36 0.92 -4.47
CA GLY A 10 -24.83 1.74 -5.56
C GLY A 10 -23.88 2.80 -4.98
N ALA A 11 -22.73 2.96 -5.62
CA ALA A 11 -21.56 3.68 -5.14
C ALA A 11 -21.85 4.92 -4.27
N VAL A 12 -22.09 4.67 -2.99
CA VAL A 12 -21.70 5.45 -1.82
C VAL A 12 -20.58 6.47 -2.04
N PRO A 13 -20.73 7.71 -2.54
CA PRO A 13 -19.55 8.50 -2.90
C PRO A 13 -18.58 8.67 -1.72
N GLY A 14 -19.11 8.83 -0.50
CA GLY A 14 -18.32 8.82 0.73
C GLY A 14 -17.76 7.45 1.14
N LEU A 15 -18.49 6.35 0.88
CA LEU A 15 -18.02 4.99 1.18
C LEU A 15 -16.92 4.53 0.22
N VAL A 16 -16.95 4.97 -1.04
CA VAL A 16 -15.89 4.72 -2.03
C VAL A 16 -14.60 5.40 -1.59
N PHE A 17 -14.67 6.66 -1.16
CA PHE A 17 -13.50 7.39 -0.68
C PHE A 17 -12.87 6.74 0.56
N ILE A 18 -13.70 6.34 1.54
CA ILE A 18 -13.24 5.61 2.74
C ILE A 18 -12.57 4.29 2.34
N LYS A 19 -13.17 3.52 1.43
CA LYS A 19 -12.59 2.26 0.93
C LYS A 19 -11.24 2.47 0.24
N VAL A 20 -11.09 3.53 -0.57
CA VAL A 20 -9.82 3.86 -1.22
C VAL A 20 -8.76 4.23 -0.19
N ILE A 21 -9.09 5.05 0.81
CA ILE A 21 -8.16 5.39 1.91
C ILE A 21 -7.71 4.13 2.64
N HIS A 22 -8.64 3.25 3.01
CA HIS A 22 -8.29 1.99 3.67
C HIS A 22 -7.39 1.13 2.78
N GLY A 23 -7.70 0.99 1.49
CA GLY A 23 -6.87 0.26 0.55
C GLY A 23 -5.45 0.81 0.45
N LEU A 24 -5.30 2.14 0.34
CA LEU A 24 -3.99 2.81 0.29
C LEU A 24 -3.19 2.61 1.59
N SER A 25 -3.85 2.68 2.75
CA SER A 25 -3.19 2.40 4.03
C SER A 25 -2.75 0.93 4.13
N SER A 26 -3.55 0.01 3.60
CA SER A 26 -3.25 -1.42 3.65
C SER A 26 -2.06 -1.80 2.75
N LEU A 27 -1.71 -1.01 1.72
CA LEU A 27 -0.52 -1.26 0.89
C LEU A 27 0.80 -1.22 1.68
N PHE A 28 0.83 -0.55 2.83
CA PHE A 28 2.00 -0.48 3.70
C PHE A 28 1.97 -1.51 4.84
N THR A 29 0.93 -2.36 4.87
CA THR A 29 0.71 -3.38 5.90
C THR A 29 0.31 -4.69 5.22
N ASP A 30 -0.98 -5.04 5.22
CA ASP A 30 -1.45 -6.39 4.88
C ASP A 30 -1.51 -6.66 3.37
N LEU A 31 -1.51 -5.61 2.54
CA LEU A 31 -1.57 -5.70 1.08
C LEU A 31 -0.22 -5.41 0.41
N ILE A 32 0.88 -5.37 1.17
CA ILE A 32 2.20 -5.23 0.55
C ILE A 32 2.56 -6.53 -0.19
N ASP A 33 2.78 -6.42 -1.49
CA ASP A 33 3.17 -7.54 -2.35
C ASP A 33 4.45 -7.18 -3.13
N PHE A 34 5.48 -8.01 -2.95
CA PHE A 34 6.76 -7.85 -3.62
C PHE A 34 6.89 -8.72 -4.88
N ASP A 35 5.98 -9.66 -5.11
CA ASP A 35 5.97 -10.54 -6.27
C ASP A 35 5.29 -9.85 -7.48
N ASP A 36 4.33 -8.95 -7.23
CA ASP A 36 3.69 -8.08 -8.26
C ASP A 36 3.97 -6.58 -8.00
N ALA A 37 5.20 -6.26 -7.59
CA ALA A 37 5.56 -4.89 -7.25
C ALA A 37 5.70 -3.98 -8.47
N LEU A 38 5.09 -2.79 -8.38
CA LEU A 38 5.27 -1.72 -9.38
C LEU A 38 6.75 -1.30 -9.54
N ASN A 39 7.52 -1.32 -8.44
CA ASN A 39 8.95 -1.04 -8.45
C ASN A 39 9.76 -2.33 -8.31
N MET A 40 10.12 -2.93 -9.45
CA MET A 40 10.91 -4.17 -9.49
C MET A 40 12.28 -4.04 -8.81
N GLN A 41 12.93 -2.88 -8.86
CA GLN A 41 14.24 -2.69 -8.20
C GLN A 41 14.11 -2.73 -6.67
N ALA A 42 13.05 -2.12 -6.13
CA ALA A 42 12.77 -2.15 -4.72
C ALA A 42 12.40 -3.55 -4.24
N ALA A 43 11.62 -4.29 -5.04
CA ALA A 43 11.31 -5.70 -4.76
C ALA A 43 12.53 -6.61 -4.81
N GLN A 44 13.40 -6.44 -5.81
CA GLN A 44 14.66 -7.16 -5.88
C GLN A 44 15.56 -6.86 -4.66
N LEU A 45 15.62 -5.59 -4.24
CA LEU A 45 16.38 -5.22 -3.05
C LEU A 45 15.78 -5.82 -1.78
N TRP A 46 14.45 -5.88 -1.65
CA TRP A 46 13.78 -6.57 -0.55
C TRP A 46 14.12 -8.06 -0.49
N SER A 47 14.13 -8.73 -1.65
CA SER A 47 14.43 -10.15 -1.78
C SER A 47 15.91 -10.48 -1.50
N THR A 48 16.83 -9.62 -1.96
CA THR A 48 18.28 -9.86 -1.85
C THR A 48 18.91 -9.29 -0.58
N ASN A 49 18.43 -8.15 -0.08
CA ASN A 49 18.95 -7.47 1.11
C ASN A 49 17.88 -6.62 1.81
N ARG A 50 17.09 -7.28 2.67
CA ARG A 50 16.01 -6.66 3.43
C ARG A 50 16.47 -5.55 4.37
N GLU A 51 17.67 -5.62 4.94
CA GLU A 51 18.22 -4.58 5.81
C GLU A 51 18.47 -3.29 5.01
N GLN A 52 19.14 -3.40 3.86
CA GLN A 52 19.42 -2.27 2.99
C GLN A 52 18.14 -1.64 2.43
N PHE A 53 17.14 -2.45 2.07
CA PHE A 53 15.82 -1.96 1.72
C PHE A 53 15.23 -1.11 2.85
N THR A 54 15.25 -1.63 4.08
CA THR A 54 14.67 -0.96 5.26
C THR A 54 15.39 0.35 5.56
N HIS A 55 16.73 0.36 5.47
CA HIS A 55 17.54 1.57 5.64
C HIS A 55 17.15 2.63 4.60
N ARG A 56 17.13 2.27 3.32
CA ARG A 56 16.78 3.18 2.23
C ARG A 56 15.35 3.71 2.35
N ALA A 57 14.39 2.86 2.73
CA ALA A 57 13.01 3.30 2.97
C ALA A 57 12.93 4.38 4.05
N ARG A 58 13.67 4.21 5.16
CA ARG A 58 13.77 5.22 6.23
C ARG A 58 14.40 6.52 5.76
N GLU A 59 15.45 6.46 4.95
CA GLU A 59 16.07 7.66 4.36
C GLU A 59 15.09 8.43 3.47
N TYR A 60 14.31 7.72 2.64
CA TYR A 60 13.30 8.36 1.79
C TYR A 60 12.22 9.04 2.63
N ILE A 61 11.73 8.38 3.69
CA ILE A 61 10.76 8.97 4.62
C ILE A 61 11.36 10.23 5.25
N ALA A 62 12.58 10.15 5.80
CA ALA A 62 13.22 11.30 6.46
C ALA A 62 13.47 12.48 5.50
N LYS A 63 13.74 12.20 4.22
CA LYS A 63 14.07 13.22 3.21
C LYS A 63 12.84 13.88 2.60
N TYR A 64 11.76 13.13 2.38
CA TYR A 64 10.62 13.60 1.57
C TYR A 64 9.32 13.71 2.35
N CYS A 65 9.20 13.08 3.52
CA CYS A 65 8.03 13.20 4.37
C CYS A 65 8.31 14.22 5.47
N GLU A 66 7.77 15.43 5.33
CA GLU A 66 7.76 16.41 6.41
C GLU A 66 6.90 15.89 7.57
N ARG A 67 7.44 15.93 8.80
CA ARG A 67 6.62 15.80 10.00
C ARG A 67 5.80 17.07 10.14
N ARG A 68 4.56 17.04 9.66
CA ARG A 68 3.54 18.05 9.95
C ARG A 68 2.91 17.80 11.31
#